data_AF-A0A645I400-F1
#
_entry.id   AF-A0A645I400-F1
#
_cell.length_a   1.000
_cell.length_b   1.000
_cell.length_c   1.000
_cell.angle_alpha   90.00
_cell.angle_beta   90.00
_cell.angle_gamma   90.00
#
_symmetry.space_group_name_H-M   'P 1'
#
loop_
_entity.id
_entity.type
_entity.pdbx_description
1 polymer ?
#
loop_
_entity_poly.entity_id
_entity_poly.type
_entity_poly.pdbx_seq_one_letter_code
_entity_poly.pdbx_strand_id
1 'polypeptide(L)'
;MGVAGKDLFFKVILPAASPNIFHGLRTACSVAFFMLIAAEMVGASSGLGWLVFNAQNNYQIPKLFATTFTIAALGLSLNGLFGILERRLLSWKETTVNY
;
A
#
# COMPACT_ATOMS: atom_id res chain seq x y z
N MET A 1 -38.72 0.53 -16.98
CA MET A 1 -37.78 -0.21 -16.12
C MET A 1 -37.23 0.76 -15.08
N GLY A 2 -37.91 0.89 -13.93
CA GLY A 2 -37.55 1.82 -12.86
C GLY A 2 -36.95 1.04 -11.70
N VAL A 3 -35.64 0.82 -11.71
CA VAL A 3 -34.95 0.32 -10.52
C VAL A 3 -34.68 1.50 -9.60
N ALA A 4 -35.10 1.40 -8.34
CA ALA A 4 -34.87 2.42 -7.34
C ALA A 4 -33.37 2.76 -7.29
N GLY A 5 -33.01 4.05 -7.23
CA GLY A 5 -31.61 4.50 -7.33
C GLY A 5 -30.65 3.85 -6.33
N LYS A 6 -31.16 3.36 -5.19
CA LYS A 6 -30.40 2.61 -4.20
C LYS A 6 -30.00 1.21 -4.69
N ASP A 7 -30.91 0.47 -5.34
CA ASP A 7 -30.60 -0.86 -5.87
C ASP A 7 -29.60 -0.79 -7.02
N LEU A 8 -29.69 0.23 -7.87
CA LEU A 8 -28.71 0.45 -8.94
C LEU A 8 -27.31 0.75 -8.36
N PHE A 9 -27.24 1.57 -7.31
CA PHE A 9 -25.99 1.95 -6.68
C PHE A 9 -25.28 0.76 -6.03
N PHE A 10 -25.96 0.03 -5.15
CA PHE A 10 -25.34 -1.08 -4.40
C PHE A 10 -25.11 -2.34 -5.25
N LYS A 11 -25.95 -2.60 -6.26
CA LYS A 11 -25.92 -3.85 -7.02
C LYS A 11 -25.16 -3.77 -8.34
N VAL A 12 -24.96 -2.57 -8.88
CA VAL A 12 -24.28 -2.37 -10.17
C VAL A 12 -23.07 -1.45 -10.03
N ILE A 13 -23.24 -0.24 -9.49
CA ILE A 13 -22.18 0.77 -9.46
C ILE A 13 -21.08 0.39 -8.45
N LEU A 14 -21.44 -0.01 -7.24
CA LEU A 14 -20.49 -0.39 -6.19
C LEU A 14 -19.61 -1.59 -6.58
N PRO A 15 -20.15 -2.72 -7.08
CA PRO A 15 -19.30 -3.83 -7.53
C PRO A 15 -18.47 -3.47 -8.76
N ALA A 16 -19.00 -2.68 -9.70
CA ALA A 16 -18.25 -2.26 -10.89
C ALA A 16 -17.10 -1.27 -10.56
N ALA A 17 -17.27 -0.41 -9.56
CA ALA A 17 -16.25 0.56 -9.13
C ALA A 17 -15.24 -0.03 -8.14
N SER A 18 -15.59 -1.12 -7.44
CA SER A 18 -14.73 -1.75 -6.43
C SER A 18 -13.29 -2.02 -6.91
N PRO A 19 -13.01 -2.54 -8.13
CA PRO A 19 -11.64 -2.80 -8.57
C PRO A 19 -10.82 -1.52 -8.72
N ASN A 20 -11.43 -0.46 -9.26
CA ASN A 20 -10.76 0.83 -9.43
C ASN A 20 -10.48 1.50 -8.09
N ILE A 21 -11.40 1.39 -7.11
CA ILE A 21 -11.18 1.90 -5.76
C ILE A 21 -10.01 1.17 -5.09
N PHE A 22 -9.93 -0.15 -5.20
CA PHE A 22 -8.80 -0.92 -4.66
C PHE A 22 -7.47 -0.58 -5.32
N HIS A 23 -7.47 -0.36 -6.64
CA HIS A 23 -6.27 0.06 -7.35
C HIS A 23 -5.77 1.45 -6.90
N GLY A 24 -6.70 2.38 -6.71
CA GLY A 24 -6.43 3.69 -6.12
C GLY A 24 -5.89 3.58 -4.70
N LEU A 25 -6.51 2.75 -3.85
CA LEU A 25 -6.09 2.53 -2.47
C LEU A 25 -4.67 1.96 -2.38
N ARG A 26 -4.35 0.96 -3.20
CA ARG A 26 -3.01 0.36 -3.27
C ARG A 26 -1.95 1.39 -3.63
N THR A 27 -2.22 2.19 -4.67
CA THR A 27 -1.31 3.24 -5.12
C THR A 27 -1.13 4.32 -4.04
N ALA A 28 -2.23 4.77 -3.43
CA ALA A 28 -2.20 5.76 -2.37
C ALA A 28 -1.43 5.27 -1.13
N CYS A 29 -1.57 4.00 -0.75
CA CYS A 29 -0.84 3.45 0.38
C CYS A 29 0.67 3.35 0.12
N SER A 30 1.08 2.96 -1.08
CA SER A 30 2.50 2.99 -1.47
C SER A 30 3.09 4.39 -1.34
N VAL A 31 2.38 5.42 -1.84
CA VAL A 31 2.81 6.82 -1.71
C VAL A 31 2.82 7.27 -0.25
N ALA A 32 1.80 6.92 0.53
CA ALA A 32 1.72 7.25 1.95
C ALA A 32 2.87 6.63 2.76
N PHE A 33 3.28 5.41 2.43
CA PHE A 33 4.43 4.76 3.06
C PHE A 33 5.73 5.54 2.80
N PHE A 34 5.99 5.94 1.56
CA PHE A 34 7.18 6.75 1.25
C PHE A 34 7.13 8.14 1.90
N MET A 35 5.96 8.77 1.92
CA MET A 35 5.74 10.05 2.60
C MET A 35 5.97 9.94 4.11
N LEU A 36 5.50 8.86 4.75
CA LEU A 36 5.71 8.60 6.17
C LEU A 36 7.21 8.49 6.49
N ILE A 37 7.96 7.71 5.69
CA ILE A 37 9.41 7.57 5.87
C ILE A 37 10.11 8.92 5.73
N ALA A 38 9.76 9.70 4.70
CA ALA A 38 10.32 11.04 4.52
C ALA A 38 10.02 11.95 5.72
N ALA A 39 8.81 11.87 6.29
CA ALA A 39 8.45 12.60 7.49
C ALA A 39 9.26 12.15 8.71
N GLU A 40 9.48 10.84 8.89
CA GLU A 40 10.33 10.30 9.96
C GLU A 40 11.78 10.78 9.86
N MET A 41 12.31 10.95 8.64
CA MET A 41 13.68 11.42 8.42
C MET A 41 13.90 12.88 8.85
N VAL A 42 12.86 13.71 8.75
CA VAL A 42 12.98 15.16 8.99
C VAL A 42 12.51 15.56 10.38
N GLY A 43 11.45 14.96 10.89
CA GLY A 43 10.72 15.46 12.06
C GLY A 43 10.58 14.49 13.23
N ALA A 44 10.94 13.22 13.08
CA ALA A 44 10.81 12.25 14.16
C ALA A 44 12.14 12.09 14.92
N SER A 45 12.04 11.75 16.21
CA SER A 45 13.21 11.33 17.02
C SER A 45 13.30 9.80 17.14
N SER A 46 12.41 9.07 16.47
CA SER A 46 12.33 7.62 16.45
C SER A 46 11.63 7.16 15.19
N GLY A 47 12.05 6.03 14.63
CA GLY A 47 11.47 5.47 13.40
C GLY A 47 12.55 4.84 12.52
N LEU A 48 12.13 4.11 11.49
CA LEU A 48 13.07 3.49 10.55
C LEU A 48 13.69 4.54 9.63
N GLY A 49 12.91 5.54 9.19
CA GLY A 49 13.43 6.68 8.43
C GLY A 49 14.45 7.49 9.24
N TRP A 50 14.13 7.76 10.51
CA TRP A 50 15.06 8.41 11.43
C TRP A 50 16.34 7.59 11.65
N LEU A 51 16.23 6.26 11.80
CA LEU A 51 17.40 5.38 11.98
C LEU A 51 18.34 5.40 10.77
N VAL A 52 17.81 5.46 9.54
CA VAL A 52 18.63 5.64 8.33
C VAL A 52 19.38 6.97 8.40
N PHE A 53 18.68 8.05 8.71
CA PHE A 53 19.28 9.38 8.80
C PHE A 53 20.34 9.46 9.91
N ASN A 54 20.06 8.90 11.09
CA ASN A 54 20.99 8.86 12.20
C ASN A 54 22.21 7.97 11.89
N ALA A 55 22.01 6.78 11.31
CA ALA A 55 23.12 5.91 10.92
C ALA A 55 24.01 6.54 9.83
N GLN A 56 23.42 7.30 8.91
CA GLN A 56 24.14 8.07 7.90
C GLN A 56 25.01 9.16 8.55
N ASN A 57 24.44 9.97 9.45
CA ASN A 57 25.17 11.04 10.15
C ASN A 57 26.31 10.51 11.05
N ASN A 58 26.14 9.31 11.63
CA ASN A 58 27.15 8.67 12.47
C ASN A 58 28.14 7.79 11.67
N TYR A 59 28.06 7.76 10.33
CA TYR A 59 28.86 6.90 9.47
C TYR A 59 28.81 5.40 9.85
N GLN A 60 27.71 4.95 10.44
CA GLN A 60 27.50 3.56 10.85
C GLN A 60 26.99 2.74 9.67
N ILE A 61 27.87 2.49 8.69
CA ILE A 61 27.55 1.80 7.43
C ILE A 61 26.83 0.46 7.65
N PRO A 62 27.24 -0.42 8.60
CA PRO A 62 26.52 -1.69 8.83
C PRO A 62 25.06 -1.48 9.25
N LYS A 63 24.80 -0.50 10.12
CA LYS A 63 23.44 -0.16 10.57
C LYS A 63 22.62 0.50 9.48
N LEU A 64 23.24 1.34 8.65
CA LEU A 64 22.59 1.97 7.51
C LEU A 64 22.04 0.89 6.56
N PHE A 65 22.87 -0.08 6.18
CA PHE A 65 22.44 -1.19 5.33
C PHE A 65 21.38 -2.07 6.00
N ALA A 66 21.55 -2.44 7.28
CA ALA A 66 20.55 -3.23 8.00
C ALA A 66 19.17 -2.54 8.05
N THR A 67 19.16 -1.23 8.28
CA THR A 67 17.91 -0.45 8.33
C THR A 67 17.28 -0.32 6.96
N THR A 68 18.07 0.02 5.92
CA THR A 68 17.58 0.08 4.53
C THR A 68 17.01 -1.26 4.06
N PHE A 69 17.67 -2.38 4.40
CA PHE A 69 17.18 -3.71 4.07
C PHE A 69 15.85 -4.02 4.80
N THR A 70 15.73 -3.60 6.05
CA THR A 70 14.48 -3.73 6.82
C THR A 70 13.34 -2.91 6.20
N ILE A 71 13.61 -1.69 5.76
CA ILE A 71 12.62 -0.84 5.06
C ILE A 71 12.20 -1.50 3.73
N ALA A 72 13.15 -2.03 2.96
CA ALA A 72 12.86 -2.74 1.72
C ALA A 72 11.99 -3.99 1.96
N ALA A 73 12.31 -4.76 3.00
CA ALA A 73 11.52 -5.93 3.40
C ALA A 73 10.09 -5.54 3.84
N LEU A 74 9.94 -4.42 4.56
CA LEU A 74 8.63 -3.89 4.94
C LEU A 74 7.83 -3.39 3.73
N GLY A 75 8.45 -2.67 2.81
CA GLY A 75 7.82 -2.23 1.57
C GLY A 75 7.34 -3.41 0.72
N LEU A 76 8.16 -4.47 0.61
CA LEU A 76 7.78 -5.69 -0.09
C LEU A 76 6.62 -6.42 0.63
N SER A 77 6.68 -6.48 1.96
CA SER A 77 5.63 -7.09 2.78
C SER A 77 4.30 -6.34 2.63
N LEU A 78 4.33 -5.00 2.63
CA LEU A 78 3.15 -4.17 2.36
C LEU A 78 2.59 -4.45 0.97
N ASN A 79 3.43 -4.47 -0.06
CA ASN A 79 2.99 -4.78 -1.42
C ASN A 79 2.33 -6.16 -1.51
N GLY A 80 2.90 -7.16 -0.82
CA GLY A 80 2.32 -8.50 -0.72
C GLY A 80 0.98 -8.52 0.03
N LEU A 81 0.89 -7.81 1.17
CA LEU A 81 -0.33 -7.68 1.96
C LEU A 81 -1.46 -7.05 1.13
N PHE A 82 -1.14 -6.01 0.37
CA PHE A 82 -2.09 -5.37 -0.56
C PHE A 82 -2.53 -6.32 -1.67
N GLY A 83 -1.63 -7.15 -2.22
CA GLY A 83 -2.00 -8.18 -3.19
C GLY A 83 -2.93 -9.25 -2.62
N ILE A 84 -2.75 -9.64 -1.35
CA ILE A 84 -3.65 -10.59 -0.67
C ILE A 84 -5.01 -9.94 -0.39
N LEU A 85 -5.02 -8.69 0.08
CA LEU A 85 -6.23 -7.89 0.29
C LEU A 85 -7.01 -7.72 -1.01
N GLU A 86 -6.32 -7.38 -2.11
CA GLU A 86 -6.88 -7.29 -3.46
C GLU A 86 -7.56 -8.61 -3.83
N ARG A 87 -6.84 -9.74 -3.70
CA ARG A 87 -7.37 -11.06 -4.06
C ARG A 87 -8.54 -11.52 -3.19
N ARG A 88 -8.57 -11.13 -1.90
CA ARG A 88 -9.66 -11.48 -0.97
C ARG A 88 -10.92 -10.64 -1.22
N LEU A 89 -10.76 -9.36 -1.54
CA LEU A 89 -11.88 -8.42 -1.75
C LEU A 89 -12.40 -8.47 -3.19
N LEU A 90 -11.54 -8.81 -4.16
CA LEU A 90 -11.89 -9.01 -5.57
C LEU A 90 -12.09 -10.49 -5.92
N SER A 91 -12.25 -11.38 -4.92
CA SER A 91 -12.54 -12.81 -5.14
C SER A 91 -13.84 -13.06 -5.90
N TRP A 92 -14.66 -12.02 -6.12
CA TRP A 92 -15.85 -12.08 -6.97
C TRP A 92 -15.52 -11.98 -8.48
N LYS A 93 -14.27 -11.64 -8.82
CA LYS A 93 -13.78 -11.70 -10.20
C LYS A 93 -13.45 -13.16 -10.51
N GLU A 94 -14.47 -13.91 -10.90
CA GLU A 94 -14.29 -15.14 -11.65
C GLU A 94 -13.33 -14.88 -12.82
N THR A 95 -12.34 -15.75 -12.87
CA THR A 95 -11.47 -16.11 -13.97
C THR A 95 -12.09 -15.88 -15.36
N THR A 96 -11.78 -14.76 -16.02
CA THR A 96 -11.77 -14.72 -17.49
C THR A 96 -10.33 -14.95 -17.96
N VAL A 97 -9.91 -16.22 -17.89
CA VAL A 97 -8.76 -16.72 -18.66
C VAL A 97 -9.21 -16.69 -20.12
N ASN A 98 -8.57 -15.83 -20.93
CA ASN A 98 -8.69 -15.90 -22.38
C ASN A 98 -7.32 -16.31 -22.93
N TYR A 99 -7.38 -17.37 -23.74
CA TYR A 99 -6.29 -18.02 -24.46
C TYR A 99 -5.57 -17.09 -25.44
#